data_AF-A0A5N5G0R2-F1
#
_entry.id   AF-A0A5N5G0R2-F1
#
_cell.length_a   1.000
_cell.length_b   1.000
_cell.length_c   1.000
_cell.angle_alpha   90.00
_cell.angle_beta   90.00
_cell.angle_gamma   90.00
#
_symmetry.space_group_name_H-M   'P 1'
#
loop_
_entity.id
_entity.type
_entity.pdbx_description
1 polymer ?
#
loop_
_entity_poly.entity_id
_entity_poly.type
_entity_poly.pdbx_seq_one_letter_code
_entity_poly.pdbx_strand_id
1 'polypeptide(L)'
;MTEPVKPKNNKSDENLMEFSDPYIIHHSDHTGLVLVSKTLDGNNYGQWSRAMRMGLSAKNKIGFIDGTIKAPSSLDANYAAWKRCNDMVTLWIVNSVHSDIAGSIMYTETAAAVWSDLRDRFSQSSDSRIYQIRQEIVENHQGQLSVSAYYTKMKALWDELASYHDPLDCTCTGLRGLAEREEKERVMQFLMGLNESYATVRGSILMMSPLPDTRRVHGLILQHERQMDVASRRDMGTSSHAMQVQQTYASSSSNSKTSNTFSRKSLKCTYCDGDGHLVDRCYYIIGFPEGHKWHGKNVKPKDKRGAANNAEAITPTTTTKTNASDGPTFTTEQYNQIIAMLRNGNGQPLANATGHGYEEDDWPGQAF
;
A
#
# COMPACT_ATOMS: atom_id res chain seq x y z
N MET A 1 -61.07 9.25 -56.27
CA MET A 1 -61.23 9.25 -54.80
C MET A 1 -59.89 8.83 -54.21
N THR A 2 -59.10 9.80 -53.77
CA THR A 2 -57.85 9.58 -53.04
C THR A 2 -57.93 10.48 -51.82
N GLU A 3 -58.25 9.88 -50.67
CA GLU A 3 -58.24 10.57 -49.38
C GLU A 3 -56.81 10.99 -49.01
N PRO A 4 -56.63 12.13 -48.33
CA PRO A 4 -55.32 12.54 -47.84
C PRO A 4 -55.00 11.82 -46.52
N VAL A 5 -53.85 11.17 -46.48
CA VAL A 5 -53.28 10.58 -45.26
C VAL A 5 -52.87 11.70 -44.31
N LYS A 6 -53.52 11.79 -43.14
CA LYS A 6 -53.08 12.67 -42.04
C LYS A 6 -51.74 12.18 -41.47
N PRO A 7 -50.81 13.08 -41.14
CA PRO A 7 -49.57 12.70 -40.46
C PRO A 7 -49.91 12.23 -39.04
N LYS A 8 -49.41 11.04 -38.67
CA LYS A 8 -49.45 10.53 -37.30
C LYS A 8 -48.47 11.34 -36.47
N ASN A 9 -48.97 12.16 -35.54
CA ASN A 9 -48.14 12.86 -34.56
C ASN A 9 -47.60 11.83 -33.57
N ASN A 10 -46.29 11.53 -33.64
CA ASN A 10 -45.62 10.58 -32.76
C ASN A 10 -45.34 11.25 -31.39
N LYS A 11 -46.25 11.02 -30.42
CA LYS A 11 -46.08 11.44 -29.01
C LYS A 11 -44.79 10.94 -28.33
N SER A 12 -44.09 9.99 -28.93
CA SER A 12 -42.80 9.47 -28.44
C SER A 12 -41.64 10.44 -28.69
N ASP A 13 -41.67 11.21 -29.78
CA ASP A 13 -40.60 12.16 -30.11
C ASP A 13 -40.72 13.48 -29.32
N GLU A 14 -41.96 13.91 -29.03
CA GLU A 14 -42.22 15.08 -28.15
C GLU A 14 -41.72 14.84 -26.72
N ASN A 15 -41.90 13.63 -26.17
CA ASN A 15 -41.40 13.29 -24.83
C ASN A 15 -39.86 13.24 -24.76
N LEU A 16 -39.16 12.76 -25.80
CA LEU A 16 -37.70 12.69 -25.83
C LEU A 16 -37.04 14.09 -25.89
N MET A 17 -37.67 15.06 -26.56
CA MET A 17 -37.22 16.44 -26.55
C MET A 17 -37.44 17.12 -25.20
N GLU A 18 -38.54 16.80 -24.50
CA GLU A 18 -38.86 17.37 -23.19
C GLU A 18 -37.84 16.96 -22.11
N PHE A 19 -37.40 15.69 -22.07
CA PHE A 19 -36.36 15.26 -21.12
C PHE A 19 -34.96 15.82 -21.40
N SER A 20 -34.74 16.35 -22.60
CA SER A 20 -33.46 16.94 -23.01
C SER A 20 -33.42 18.47 -22.87
N ASP A 21 -34.55 19.11 -22.56
CA ASP A 21 -34.60 20.56 -22.40
C ASP A 21 -33.87 20.99 -21.11
N PRO A 22 -32.76 21.74 -21.22
CA PRO A 22 -32.04 22.19 -20.05
C PRO A 22 -32.82 23.18 -19.18
N TYR A 23 -33.94 23.76 -19.66
CA TYR A 23 -34.80 24.68 -18.92
C TYR A 23 -35.85 24.01 -18.04
N ILE A 24 -35.96 22.68 -18.09
CA ILE A 24 -36.88 21.95 -17.23
C ILE A 24 -36.22 21.63 -15.89
N ILE A 25 -36.91 21.98 -14.80
CA ILE A 25 -36.55 21.59 -13.44
C ILE A 25 -37.30 20.29 -13.15
N HIS A 26 -36.57 19.20 -12.91
CA HIS A 26 -37.18 17.92 -12.59
C HIS A 26 -37.84 17.97 -11.21
N HIS A 27 -38.88 17.18 -10.96
CA HIS A 27 -39.56 17.17 -9.65
C HIS A 27 -38.64 16.78 -8.48
N SER A 28 -37.52 16.11 -8.75
CA SER A 28 -36.48 15.80 -7.76
C SER A 28 -35.54 16.97 -7.44
N ASP A 29 -35.58 18.02 -8.24
CA ASP A 29 -34.63 19.13 -8.17
C ASP A 29 -35.16 20.16 -7.19
N HIS A 30 -34.69 20.06 -5.95
CA HIS A 30 -35.01 20.99 -4.88
C HIS A 30 -33.74 21.68 -4.36
N THR A 31 -33.94 22.78 -3.65
CA THR A 31 -32.86 23.65 -3.13
C THR A 31 -31.90 22.95 -2.17
N GLY A 32 -32.41 22.02 -1.35
CA GLY A 32 -31.61 21.20 -0.43
C GLY A 32 -30.93 19.97 -1.06
N LEU A 33 -30.93 19.82 -2.39
CA LEU A 33 -30.28 18.67 -3.03
C LEU A 33 -28.76 18.80 -2.88
N VAL A 34 -28.14 17.79 -2.27
CA VAL A 34 -26.69 17.74 -2.08
C VAL A 34 -26.05 17.16 -3.35
N LEU A 35 -25.53 18.04 -4.21
CA LEU A 35 -24.79 17.62 -5.41
C LEU A 35 -23.36 17.17 -5.10
N VAL A 36 -22.74 17.78 -4.10
CA VAL A 36 -21.37 17.47 -3.65
C VAL A 36 -21.39 17.33 -2.13
N SER A 37 -20.87 16.22 -1.62
CA SER A 37 -20.84 15.94 -0.18
C SER A 37 -19.79 16.75 0.56
N LYS A 38 -18.62 16.97 -0.05
CA LYS A 38 -17.52 17.75 0.51
C LYS A 38 -17.62 19.19 0.02
N THR A 39 -17.86 20.13 0.95
CA THR A 39 -17.96 21.55 0.62
C THR A 39 -16.62 22.14 0.17
N LEU A 40 -16.65 23.18 -0.65
CA LEU A 40 -15.45 23.93 -1.03
C LEU A 40 -14.87 24.66 0.20
N ASP A 41 -13.63 24.36 0.56
CA ASP A 41 -12.89 24.94 1.70
C ASP A 41 -11.69 25.79 1.28
N GLY A 42 -11.46 25.95 -0.03
CA GLY A 42 -10.38 26.72 -0.62
C GLY A 42 -9.17 25.90 -1.06
N ASN A 43 -8.93 24.74 -0.44
CA ASN A 43 -7.81 23.85 -0.79
C ASN A 43 -8.23 22.67 -1.68
N ASN A 44 -9.53 22.38 -1.71
CA ASN A 44 -10.09 21.25 -2.44
C ASN A 44 -10.78 21.62 -3.76
N TYR A 45 -10.48 22.80 -4.34
CA TYR A 45 -11.18 23.30 -5.54
C TYR A 45 -11.19 22.31 -6.71
N GLY A 46 -10.07 21.63 -7.00
CA GLY A 46 -10.00 20.63 -8.07
C GLY A 46 -10.99 19.48 -7.86
N GLN A 47 -11.02 18.91 -6.65
CA GLN A 47 -11.94 17.83 -6.29
C GLN A 47 -13.40 18.29 -6.30
N TRP A 48 -13.67 19.44 -5.68
CA TRP A 48 -15.01 20.01 -5.57
C TRP A 48 -15.57 20.39 -6.95
N SER A 49 -14.79 21.08 -7.78
CA SER A 49 -15.22 21.52 -9.11
C SER A 49 -15.52 20.34 -10.01
N ARG A 50 -14.70 19.27 -9.96
CA ARG A 50 -14.98 18.03 -10.69
C ARG A 50 -16.29 17.39 -10.23
N ALA A 51 -16.49 17.22 -8.93
CA ALA A 51 -17.71 16.63 -8.38
C ALA A 51 -18.95 17.46 -8.74
N MET A 52 -18.86 18.79 -8.65
CA MET A 52 -19.95 19.69 -8.97
C MET A 52 -20.33 19.63 -10.45
N ARG A 53 -19.34 19.63 -11.36
CA ARG A 53 -19.58 19.44 -12.80
C ARG A 53 -20.26 18.11 -13.10
N MET A 54 -19.86 17.03 -12.44
CA MET A 54 -20.50 15.72 -12.58
C MET A 54 -21.97 15.76 -12.12
N GLY A 55 -22.25 16.35 -10.95
CA GLY A 55 -23.61 16.49 -10.43
C GLY A 55 -24.51 17.32 -11.35
N LEU A 56 -24.03 18.46 -11.84
CA LEU A 56 -24.76 19.31 -12.78
C LEU A 56 -24.96 18.66 -14.14
N SER A 57 -23.97 17.92 -14.63
CA SER A 57 -24.09 17.16 -15.89
C SER A 57 -25.15 16.07 -15.78
N ALA A 58 -25.22 15.36 -14.65
CA ALA A 58 -26.26 14.35 -14.40
C ALA A 58 -27.69 14.94 -14.36
N LYS A 59 -27.80 16.26 -14.13
CA LYS A 59 -29.07 17.01 -14.13
C LYS A 59 -29.33 17.76 -15.44
N ASN A 60 -28.47 17.62 -16.44
CA ASN A 60 -28.53 18.41 -17.68
C ASN A 60 -28.50 19.94 -17.42
N LYS A 61 -27.68 20.37 -16.45
CA LYS A 61 -27.53 21.77 -16.02
C LYS A 61 -26.11 22.30 -16.15
N ILE A 62 -25.18 21.50 -16.68
CA ILE A 62 -23.77 21.91 -16.87
C ILE A 62 -23.65 23.19 -17.72
N GLY A 63 -24.56 23.37 -18.67
CA GLY A 63 -24.53 24.49 -19.59
C GLY A 63 -24.71 25.88 -18.95
N PHE A 64 -25.27 25.91 -17.73
CA PHE A 64 -25.45 27.16 -16.96
C PHE A 64 -24.15 27.66 -16.34
N ILE A 65 -23.13 26.81 -16.16
CA ILE A 65 -21.85 27.18 -15.56
C ILE A 65 -20.73 27.35 -16.58
N ASP A 66 -20.78 26.63 -17.71
CA ASP A 66 -19.79 26.75 -18.79
C ASP A 66 -20.13 27.86 -19.81
N GLY A 67 -21.34 28.42 -19.73
CA GLY A 67 -21.82 29.50 -20.60
C GLY A 67 -22.32 29.04 -21.97
N THR A 68 -22.45 27.73 -22.21
CA THR A 68 -23.10 27.20 -23.42
C THR A 68 -24.59 27.55 -23.47
N ILE A 69 -25.23 27.67 -22.30
CA ILE A 69 -26.60 28.16 -22.15
C ILE A 69 -26.56 29.64 -21.75
N LYS A 70 -26.74 30.52 -22.73
CA LYS A 70 -26.71 31.98 -22.52
C LYS A 70 -28.06 32.49 -22.01
N ALA A 71 -28.01 33.57 -21.25
CA ALA A 71 -29.20 34.31 -20.83
C ALA A 71 -29.99 34.77 -22.05
N PRO A 72 -31.28 34.37 -22.19
CA PRO A 72 -32.17 34.91 -23.21
C PRO A 72 -32.42 36.40 -23.01
N SER A 73 -32.94 37.08 -24.04
CA SER A 73 -33.45 38.44 -23.88
C SER A 73 -34.56 38.48 -22.82
N SER A 74 -34.66 39.56 -22.05
CA SER A 74 -35.75 39.73 -21.06
C SER A 74 -37.15 39.74 -21.67
N LEU A 75 -37.26 39.92 -22.97
CA LEU A 75 -38.50 39.88 -23.75
C LEU A 75 -38.84 38.47 -24.26
N ASP A 76 -37.96 37.50 -24.08
CA ASP A 76 -38.16 36.12 -24.51
C ASP A 76 -39.05 35.35 -23.51
N ALA A 77 -39.99 34.56 -24.02
CA ALA A 77 -40.85 33.69 -23.22
C ALA A 77 -40.04 32.69 -22.37
N ASN A 78 -38.85 32.31 -22.83
CA ASN A 78 -37.96 31.38 -22.12
C ASN A 78 -37.14 32.02 -21.01
N TYR A 79 -37.12 33.35 -20.89
CA TYR A 79 -36.32 34.05 -19.88
C TYR A 79 -36.69 33.63 -18.45
N ALA A 80 -37.98 33.51 -18.15
CA ALA A 80 -38.43 33.12 -16.82
C ALA A 80 -38.00 31.68 -16.45
N ALA A 81 -38.05 30.75 -17.41
CA ALA A 81 -37.61 29.36 -17.22
C ALA A 81 -36.09 29.28 -17.04
N TRP A 82 -35.34 29.99 -17.87
CA TRP A 82 -33.89 30.13 -17.74
C TRP A 82 -33.51 30.69 -16.38
N LYS A 83 -34.16 31.78 -15.94
CA LYS A 83 -33.87 32.45 -14.66
C LYS A 83 -34.09 31.51 -13.47
N ARG A 84 -35.18 30.75 -13.47
CA ARG A 84 -35.43 29.72 -12.45
C ARG A 84 -34.34 28.66 -12.40
N CYS A 85 -33.88 28.15 -13.55
CA CYS A 85 -32.81 27.17 -13.60
C CYS A 85 -31.46 27.75 -13.16
N ASN A 86 -31.14 28.97 -13.59
CA ASN A 86 -29.95 29.70 -13.17
C ASN A 86 -29.93 29.87 -11.65
N ASP A 87 -31.02 30.35 -11.06
CA ASP A 87 -31.09 30.59 -9.61
C ASP A 87 -31.01 29.26 -8.82
N MET A 88 -31.56 28.17 -9.38
CA MET A 88 -31.42 26.83 -8.80
C MET A 88 -29.98 26.34 -8.81
N VAL A 89 -29.28 26.46 -9.93
CA VAL A 89 -27.86 26.08 -10.04
C VAL A 89 -27.00 26.95 -9.12
N THR A 90 -27.25 28.25 -9.07
CA THR A 90 -26.58 29.18 -8.13
C THR A 90 -26.77 28.70 -6.70
N LEU A 91 -27.99 28.33 -6.30
CA LEU A 91 -28.25 27.88 -4.94
C LEU A 91 -27.58 26.54 -4.62
N TRP A 92 -27.52 25.60 -5.56
CA TRP A 92 -26.73 24.38 -5.37
C TRP A 92 -25.24 24.66 -5.20
N ILE A 93 -24.68 25.63 -5.95
CA ILE A 93 -23.29 26.06 -5.77
C ILE A 93 -23.11 26.67 -4.38
N VAL A 94 -23.94 27.64 -4.00
CA VAL A 94 -23.88 28.32 -2.70
C VAL A 94 -23.99 27.34 -1.53
N ASN A 95 -24.88 26.35 -1.62
CA ASN A 95 -25.05 25.31 -0.59
C ASN A 95 -23.89 24.29 -0.56
N SER A 96 -23.02 24.29 -1.57
CA SER A 96 -21.88 23.38 -1.68
C SER A 96 -20.54 24.02 -1.34
N VAL A 97 -20.52 25.27 -0.85
CA VAL A 97 -19.30 25.96 -0.42
C VAL A 97 -19.33 26.26 1.08
N HIS A 98 -18.16 26.48 1.69
CA HIS A 98 -18.08 26.92 3.08
C HIS A 98 -18.80 28.26 3.29
N SER A 99 -19.36 28.50 4.48
CA SER A 99 -20.14 29.70 4.80
C SER A 99 -19.38 31.01 4.52
N ASP A 100 -18.08 30.99 4.76
CA ASP A 100 -17.21 32.16 4.56
C ASP A 100 -17.06 32.52 3.08
N ILE A 101 -17.16 31.53 2.19
CA ILE A 101 -17.14 31.72 0.74
C ILE A 101 -18.54 32.10 0.24
N ALA A 102 -19.58 31.45 0.78
CA ALA A 102 -20.98 31.64 0.38
C ALA A 102 -21.42 33.11 0.41
N GLY A 103 -21.01 33.85 1.44
CA GLY A 103 -21.34 35.29 1.56
C GLY A 103 -20.81 36.14 0.41
N SER A 104 -19.66 35.79 -0.16
CA SER A 104 -19.04 36.54 -1.26
C SER A 104 -19.74 36.32 -2.61
N ILE A 105 -20.35 35.15 -2.81
CA ILE A 105 -20.94 34.76 -4.11
C ILE A 105 -22.46 34.95 -4.16
N MET A 106 -23.12 35.12 -3.02
CA MET A 106 -24.58 35.22 -2.92
C MET A 106 -25.18 36.37 -3.74
N TYR A 107 -24.42 37.46 -3.95
CA TYR A 107 -24.88 38.65 -4.68
C TYR A 107 -24.64 38.59 -6.18
N THR A 108 -24.09 37.49 -6.70
CA THR A 108 -23.79 37.35 -8.12
C THR A 108 -25.03 36.88 -8.89
N GLU A 109 -25.33 37.54 -10.00
CA GLU A 109 -26.61 37.35 -10.71
C GLU A 109 -26.73 36.02 -11.47
N THR A 110 -25.60 35.45 -11.92
CA THR A 110 -25.60 34.26 -12.78
C THR A 110 -24.70 33.15 -12.23
N ALA A 111 -25.14 31.90 -12.42
CA ALA A 111 -24.38 30.72 -12.03
C ALA A 111 -23.02 30.67 -12.75
N ALA A 112 -22.96 31.09 -14.01
CA ALA A 112 -21.72 31.20 -14.78
C ALA A 112 -20.71 32.19 -14.15
N ALA A 113 -21.20 33.36 -13.70
CA ALA A 113 -20.33 34.34 -13.04
C ALA A 113 -19.84 33.82 -11.68
N VAL A 114 -20.72 33.19 -10.88
CA VAL A 114 -20.31 32.52 -9.62
C VAL A 114 -19.24 31.47 -9.90
N TRP A 115 -19.44 30.66 -10.94
CA TRP A 115 -18.49 29.61 -11.31
C TRP A 115 -17.13 30.16 -11.74
N SER A 116 -17.11 31.22 -12.56
CA SER A 116 -15.87 31.88 -12.98
C SER A 116 -15.14 32.48 -11.79
N ASP A 117 -15.85 33.19 -10.92
CA ASP A 117 -15.27 33.84 -9.74
C ASP A 117 -14.67 32.82 -8.75
N LEU A 118 -15.35 31.68 -8.52
CA LEU A 118 -14.77 30.59 -7.74
C LEU A 118 -13.54 29.97 -8.41
N ARG A 119 -13.57 29.80 -9.74
CA ARG A 119 -12.43 29.32 -10.50
C ARG A 119 -11.25 30.26 -10.39
N ASP A 120 -11.45 31.55 -10.60
CA ASP A 120 -10.35 32.50 -10.66
C ASP A 120 -9.68 32.68 -9.29
N ARG A 121 -10.46 32.58 -8.19
CA ARG A 121 -9.95 32.68 -6.82
C ARG A 121 -9.26 31.40 -6.31
N PHE A 122 -9.81 30.22 -6.63
CA PHE A 122 -9.37 28.95 -6.04
C PHE A 122 -8.70 28.00 -7.03
N SER A 123 -8.55 28.36 -8.31
CA SER A 123 -7.74 27.58 -9.24
C SER A 123 -6.25 27.67 -8.92
N GLN A 124 -5.74 28.82 -8.47
CA GLN A 124 -4.31 28.99 -8.14
C GLN A 124 -3.87 28.13 -6.94
N SER A 125 -4.76 27.90 -5.97
CA SER A 125 -4.46 26.95 -4.88
C SER A 125 -4.29 25.51 -5.38
N SER A 126 -4.71 25.22 -6.62
CA SER A 126 -4.45 23.94 -7.27
C SER A 126 -2.96 23.68 -7.48
N ASP A 127 -2.14 24.68 -7.81
CA ASP A 127 -0.69 24.49 -7.96
C ASP A 127 -0.02 24.15 -6.62
N SER A 128 -0.41 24.85 -5.56
CA SER A 128 -0.01 24.52 -4.19
C SER A 128 -0.44 23.11 -3.80
N ARG A 129 -1.65 22.68 -4.21
CA ARG A 129 -2.14 21.32 -3.97
C ARG A 129 -1.37 20.28 -4.80
N ILE A 130 -1.02 20.58 -6.05
CA ILE A 130 -0.16 19.73 -6.89
C ILE A 130 1.20 19.55 -6.21
N TYR A 131 1.80 20.62 -5.71
CA TYR A 131 3.05 20.54 -4.94
C TYR A 131 2.91 19.65 -3.72
N GLN A 132 1.86 19.85 -2.92
CA GLN A 132 1.56 19.01 -1.75
C GLN A 132 1.39 17.54 -2.12
N ILE A 133 0.60 17.22 -3.15
CA ILE A 133 0.41 15.83 -3.61
C ILE A 133 1.73 15.22 -4.05
N ARG A 134 2.57 15.96 -4.78
CA ARG A 134 3.90 15.47 -5.19
C ARG A 134 4.79 15.19 -3.99
N GLN A 135 4.79 16.07 -2.99
CA GLN A 135 5.50 15.86 -1.74
C GLN A 135 4.97 14.63 -0.99
N GLU A 136 3.65 14.53 -0.83
CA GLU A 136 2.98 13.39 -0.21
C GLU A 136 3.34 12.08 -0.92
N ILE A 137 3.39 12.03 -2.26
CA ILE A 137 3.80 10.84 -3.02
C ILE A 137 5.23 10.40 -2.67
N VAL A 138 6.17 11.34 -2.56
CA VAL A 138 7.58 11.05 -2.28
C VAL A 138 7.79 10.59 -0.84
N GLU A 139 7.09 11.23 0.11
CA GLU A 139 7.19 10.92 1.54
C GLU A 139 6.31 9.73 1.96
N ASN A 140 5.46 9.18 1.08
CA ASN A 140 4.54 8.11 1.45
C ASN A 140 5.18 6.73 1.38
N HIS A 141 5.45 6.19 2.56
CA HIS A 141 5.90 4.82 2.81
C HIS A 141 4.80 3.97 3.46
N GLN A 142 4.81 2.65 3.20
CA GLN A 142 3.83 1.69 3.71
C GLN A 142 3.69 1.75 5.24
N GLY A 143 4.82 1.72 5.96
CA GLY A 143 4.84 1.80 7.42
C GLY A 143 4.00 0.68 8.05
N GLN A 144 3.01 1.04 8.86
CA GLN A 144 2.11 0.10 9.54
C GLN A 144 0.84 -0.24 8.73
N LEU A 145 0.68 0.31 7.53
CA LEU A 145 -0.47 0.03 6.67
C LEU A 145 -0.33 -1.34 5.99
N SER A 146 -1.46 -1.98 5.73
CA SER A 146 -1.49 -3.13 4.81
C SER A 146 -1.12 -2.68 3.39
N VAL A 147 -0.59 -3.61 2.58
CA VAL A 147 -0.23 -3.31 1.18
C VAL A 147 -1.43 -2.76 0.40
N SER A 148 -2.63 -3.31 0.62
CA SER A 148 -3.86 -2.81 -0.02
C SER A 148 -4.21 -1.39 0.39
N ALA A 149 -4.09 -1.06 1.69
CA ALA A 149 -4.37 0.30 2.17
C ALA A 149 -3.34 1.30 1.63
N TYR A 150 -2.05 0.93 1.63
CA TYR A 150 -0.99 1.73 1.05
C TYR A 150 -1.19 1.97 -0.45
N TYR A 151 -1.47 0.92 -1.22
CA TYR A 151 -1.76 1.04 -2.65
C TYR A 151 -2.97 1.93 -2.93
N THR A 152 -4.04 1.80 -2.14
CA THR A 152 -5.24 2.64 -2.28
C THR A 152 -4.91 4.12 -2.04
N LYS A 153 -4.08 4.43 -1.04
CA LYS A 153 -3.62 5.80 -0.77
C LYS A 153 -2.76 6.34 -1.91
N MET A 154 -1.78 5.57 -2.40
CA MET A 154 -0.95 5.96 -3.54
C MET A 154 -1.79 6.19 -4.80
N LYS A 155 -2.74 5.29 -5.07
CA LYS A 155 -3.66 5.41 -6.19
C LYS A 155 -4.52 6.68 -6.11
N ALA A 156 -5.04 7.00 -4.93
CA ALA A 156 -5.81 8.22 -4.72
C ALA A 156 -4.97 9.48 -5.05
N LEU A 157 -3.71 9.53 -4.61
CA LEU A 157 -2.80 10.65 -4.91
C LEU A 157 -2.49 10.76 -6.40
N TRP A 158 -2.23 9.65 -7.10
CA TRP A 158 -2.00 9.68 -8.55
C TRP A 158 -3.23 10.08 -9.34
N ASP A 159 -4.40 9.54 -8.98
CA ASP A 159 -5.67 9.87 -9.64
C ASP A 159 -6.04 11.35 -9.39
N GLU A 160 -5.76 11.88 -8.19
CA GLU A 160 -5.91 13.31 -7.88
C GLU A 160 -4.93 14.17 -8.71
N LEU A 161 -3.65 13.80 -8.79
CA LEU A 161 -2.65 14.51 -9.60
C LEU A 161 -3.03 14.52 -11.09
N ALA A 162 -3.47 13.38 -11.62
CA ALA A 162 -3.92 13.25 -13.00
C ALA A 162 -5.15 14.12 -13.30
N SER A 163 -5.98 14.43 -12.29
CA SER A 163 -7.16 15.29 -12.47
C SER A 163 -6.83 16.75 -12.75
N TYR A 164 -5.61 17.20 -12.42
CA TYR A 164 -5.12 18.55 -12.72
C TYR A 164 -4.47 18.66 -14.10
N HIS A 165 -4.23 17.53 -14.77
CA HIS A 165 -3.70 17.53 -16.14
C HIS A 165 -4.86 17.55 -17.14
N ASP A 166 -4.81 18.48 -18.08
CA ASP A 166 -5.79 18.52 -19.16
C ASP A 166 -5.71 17.23 -20.00
N PRO A 167 -6.85 16.57 -20.28
CA PRO A 167 -6.86 15.41 -21.15
C PRO A 167 -6.43 15.82 -22.55
N LEU A 168 -5.26 15.33 -22.96
CA LEU A 168 -4.80 15.43 -24.35
C LEU A 168 -5.34 14.24 -25.12
N ASP A 169 -6.34 14.46 -25.96
CA ASP A 169 -6.86 13.42 -26.87
C ASP A 169 -6.05 13.42 -28.16
N CYS A 170 -4.98 12.62 -28.22
CA CYS A 170 -4.30 12.29 -29.47
C CYS A 170 -3.95 10.80 -29.55
N THR A 171 -4.15 10.21 -30.72
CA THR A 171 -3.83 8.79 -31.01
C THR A 171 -2.38 8.60 -31.44
N CYS A 172 -1.56 9.64 -31.28
CA CYS A 172 -0.15 9.65 -31.63
C CYS A 172 0.69 8.78 -30.68
N THR A 173 1.77 8.21 -31.23
CA THR A 173 2.76 7.41 -30.49
C THR A 173 3.38 8.18 -29.31
N GLY A 174 3.45 9.51 -29.39
CA GLY A 174 3.97 10.38 -28.34
C GLY A 174 3.17 10.32 -27.03
N LEU A 175 1.84 10.40 -27.08
CA LEU A 175 1.00 10.30 -25.88
C LEU A 175 1.03 8.89 -25.28
N ARG A 176 1.11 7.85 -26.12
CA ARG A 176 1.33 6.48 -25.62
C ARG A 176 2.65 6.37 -24.86
N GLY A 177 3.72 6.96 -25.36
CA GLY A 177 5.02 6.99 -24.69
C GLY A 177 4.99 7.76 -23.35
N LEU A 178 4.21 8.85 -23.27
CA LEU A 178 4.00 9.60 -22.02
C LEU A 178 3.22 8.76 -21.00
N ALA A 179 2.13 8.11 -21.41
CA ALA A 179 1.36 7.23 -20.53
C ALA A 179 2.19 6.03 -20.02
N GLU A 180 3.01 5.43 -20.88
CA GLU A 180 3.95 4.37 -20.48
C GLU A 180 5.01 4.86 -19.49
N ARG A 181 5.50 6.09 -19.66
CA ARG A 181 6.45 6.71 -18.73
C ARG A 181 5.81 6.99 -17.37
N GLU A 182 4.61 7.55 -17.37
CA GLU A 182 3.85 7.83 -16.16
C GLU A 182 3.54 6.54 -15.38
N GLU A 183 3.12 5.49 -16.07
CA GLU A 183 2.85 4.20 -15.43
C GLU A 183 4.13 3.60 -14.83
N LYS A 184 5.26 3.68 -15.52
CA LYS A 184 6.56 3.27 -14.97
C LYS A 184 6.93 4.07 -13.72
N GLU A 185 6.70 5.38 -13.72
CA GLU A 185 6.97 6.24 -12.57
C GLU A 185 6.11 5.85 -11.37
N ARG A 186 4.81 5.60 -11.57
CA ARG A 186 3.90 5.13 -10.52
C ARG A 186 4.34 3.78 -9.93
N VAL A 187 4.77 2.84 -10.77
CA VAL A 187 5.31 1.56 -10.31
C VAL A 187 6.56 1.78 -9.45
N MET A 188 7.48 2.63 -9.88
CA MET A 188 8.70 2.91 -9.11
C MET A 188 8.40 3.57 -7.77
N GLN A 189 7.52 4.58 -7.74
CA GLN A 189 7.09 5.24 -6.51
C GLN A 189 6.46 4.25 -5.53
N PHE A 190 5.61 3.34 -6.02
CA PHE A 190 5.01 2.30 -5.18
C PHE A 190 6.05 1.33 -4.62
N LEU A 191 6.93 0.80 -5.46
CA LEU A 191 7.94 -0.17 -5.03
C LEU A 191 8.96 0.43 -4.04
N MET A 192 9.25 1.73 -4.17
CA MET A 192 10.18 2.44 -3.31
C MET A 192 9.64 2.64 -1.88
N GLY A 193 8.33 2.84 -1.72
CA GLY A 193 7.71 3.03 -0.41
C GLY A 193 7.28 1.74 0.30
N LEU A 194 7.43 0.56 -0.31
CA LEU A 194 7.13 -0.73 0.34
C LEU A 194 8.13 -1.05 1.45
N ASN A 195 7.66 -1.76 2.48
CA ASN A 195 8.50 -2.22 3.58
C ASN A 195 9.55 -3.24 3.12
N GLU A 196 10.67 -3.34 3.85
CA GLU A 196 11.77 -4.27 3.55
C GLU A 196 11.36 -5.75 3.58
N SER A 197 10.26 -6.11 4.25
CA SER A 197 9.67 -7.46 4.17
C SER A 197 9.30 -7.89 2.76
N TYR A 198 9.16 -6.94 1.83
CA TYR A 198 8.84 -7.17 0.42
C TYR A 198 10.08 -7.03 -0.50
N ALA A 199 11.30 -6.91 0.03
CA ALA A 199 12.50 -6.71 -0.77
C ALA A 199 12.71 -7.80 -1.84
N THR A 200 12.43 -9.07 -1.52
CA THR A 200 12.55 -10.20 -2.46
C THR A 200 11.60 -10.07 -3.65
N VAL A 201 10.32 -9.76 -3.40
CA VAL A 201 9.33 -9.58 -4.47
C VAL A 201 9.60 -8.29 -5.26
N ARG A 202 10.05 -7.22 -4.58
CA ARG A 202 10.50 -5.97 -5.22
C ARG A 202 11.64 -6.23 -6.21
N GLY A 203 12.67 -6.98 -5.80
CA GLY A 203 13.78 -7.37 -6.68
C GLY A 203 13.33 -8.21 -7.87
N SER A 204 12.45 -9.19 -7.64
CA SER A 204 11.86 -10.02 -8.71
C SER A 204 11.11 -9.18 -9.76
N ILE A 205 10.29 -8.23 -9.31
CA ILE A 205 9.51 -7.34 -10.19
C ILE A 205 10.44 -6.44 -11.02
N LEU A 206 11.49 -5.89 -10.41
CA LEU A 206 12.46 -5.03 -11.11
C LEU A 206 13.27 -5.78 -12.18
N MET A 207 13.36 -7.10 -12.09
CA MET A 207 14.01 -7.96 -13.11
C MET A 207 13.07 -8.37 -14.25
N MET A 208 11.78 -8.04 -14.19
CA MET A 208 10.83 -8.32 -15.27
C MET A 208 11.03 -7.33 -16.43
N SER A 209 11.05 -7.84 -17.67
CA SER A 209 11.07 -7.02 -18.89
C SER A 209 9.96 -7.47 -19.86
N PRO A 210 8.98 -6.61 -20.18
CA PRO A 210 8.81 -5.22 -19.71
C PRO A 210 8.31 -5.14 -18.25
N LEU A 211 8.55 -3.98 -17.61
CA LEU A 211 8.05 -3.70 -16.27
C LEU A 211 6.51 -3.77 -16.27
N PRO A 212 5.89 -4.56 -15.37
CA PRO A 212 4.43 -4.68 -15.30
C PRO A 212 3.75 -3.38 -14.87
N ASP A 213 2.44 -3.25 -15.13
CA ASP A 213 1.62 -2.11 -14.67
C ASP A 213 1.40 -2.15 -13.14
N THR A 214 1.02 -1.00 -12.57
CA THR A 214 0.79 -0.84 -11.12
C THR A 214 -0.20 -1.85 -10.57
N ARG A 215 -1.27 -2.16 -11.32
CA ARG A 215 -2.29 -3.15 -10.93
C ARG A 215 -1.72 -4.55 -10.85
N ARG A 216 -0.91 -4.97 -11.83
CA ARG A 216 -0.26 -6.28 -11.81
C ARG A 216 0.80 -6.36 -10.71
N VAL A 217 1.55 -5.29 -10.48
CA VAL A 217 2.51 -5.20 -9.37
C VAL A 217 1.81 -5.40 -8.02
N HIS A 218 0.71 -4.67 -7.77
CA HIS A 218 -0.10 -4.86 -6.56
C HIS A 218 -0.60 -6.30 -6.42
N GLY A 219 -1.10 -6.91 -7.51
CA GLY A 219 -1.54 -8.31 -7.52
C GLY A 219 -0.41 -9.31 -7.20
N LEU A 220 0.79 -9.10 -7.73
CA LEU A 220 1.97 -9.95 -7.45
C LEU A 220 2.38 -9.88 -5.97
N ILE A 221 2.32 -8.69 -5.37
CA ILE A 221 2.67 -8.52 -3.95
C ILE A 221 1.60 -9.17 -3.06
N LEU A 222 0.32 -9.00 -3.35
CA LEU A 222 -0.75 -9.69 -2.61
C LEU A 222 -0.64 -11.22 -2.73
N GLN A 223 -0.22 -11.71 -3.89
CA GLN A 223 0.07 -13.14 -4.07
C GLN A 223 1.24 -13.58 -3.18
N HIS A 224 2.31 -12.79 -3.10
CA HIS A 224 3.44 -13.05 -2.22
C HIS A 224 3.04 -13.05 -0.74
N GLU A 225 2.21 -12.10 -0.29
CA GLU A 225 1.68 -12.09 1.09
C GLU A 225 0.95 -13.38 1.45
N ARG A 226 0.08 -13.86 0.55
CA ARG A 226 -0.63 -15.13 0.75
C ARG A 226 0.32 -16.32 0.83
N GLN A 227 1.40 -16.32 0.03
CA GLN A 227 2.41 -17.38 0.08
C GLN A 227 3.19 -17.35 1.40
N MET A 228 3.54 -16.16 1.88
CA MET A 228 4.22 -15.97 3.16
C MET A 228 3.33 -16.40 4.34
N ASP A 229 2.03 -16.12 4.33
CA ASP A 229 1.09 -16.61 5.36
C ASP A 229 1.03 -18.15 5.39
N VAL A 230 0.96 -18.78 4.21
CA VAL A 230 0.96 -20.25 4.12
C VAL A 230 2.28 -20.86 4.62
N ALA A 231 3.42 -20.24 4.33
CA ALA A 231 4.73 -20.67 4.82
C ALA A 231 4.84 -20.49 6.34
N SER A 232 4.41 -19.35 6.88
CA SER A 232 4.41 -19.05 8.33
C SER A 232 3.58 -20.06 9.13
N ARG A 233 2.42 -20.47 8.62
CA ARG A 233 1.59 -21.51 9.25
C ARG A 233 2.27 -22.88 9.32
N ARG A 234 3.18 -23.20 8.37
CA ARG A 234 3.90 -24.47 8.38
C ARG A 234 5.00 -24.49 9.44
N ASP A 235 5.69 -23.37 9.67
CA ASP A 235 6.73 -23.27 10.70
C ASP A 235 6.17 -23.38 12.13
N MET A 236 4.93 -22.93 12.36
CA MET A 236 4.23 -23.14 13.65
C MET A 236 3.79 -24.59 13.90
N GLY A 237 3.75 -25.44 12.87
CA GLY A 237 3.42 -26.86 12.99
C GLY A 237 4.61 -27.75 13.37
N THR A 238 5.84 -27.27 13.20
CA THR A 238 7.07 -28.05 13.41
C THR A 238 7.69 -27.90 14.81
N SER A 239 7.25 -26.92 15.61
CA SER A 239 7.78 -26.68 16.97
C SER A 239 6.99 -27.37 18.10
N SER A 240 5.89 -28.07 17.81
CA SER A 240 5.03 -28.73 18.82
C SER A 240 5.39 -30.20 19.10
N HIS A 241 6.69 -30.56 19.14
CA HIS A 241 7.15 -31.91 19.48
C HIS A 241 8.25 -31.94 20.56
N ALA A 242 8.27 -30.96 21.48
CA ALA A 242 9.12 -31.01 22.66
C ALA A 242 8.25 -31.23 23.91
N MET A 243 8.63 -32.23 24.73
CA MET A 243 8.04 -32.69 25.99
C MET A 243 6.82 -33.62 25.89
N GLN A 244 7.06 -34.87 25.46
CA GLN A 244 6.28 -36.00 25.96
C GLN A 244 7.18 -36.86 26.85
N VAL A 245 6.99 -36.73 28.17
CA VAL A 245 7.56 -37.63 29.17
C VAL A 245 6.81 -38.95 29.07
N GLN A 246 7.47 -40.00 28.58
CA GLN A 246 6.87 -41.31 28.42
C GLN A 246 6.99 -42.08 29.75
N GLN A 247 5.93 -42.02 30.56
CA GLN A 247 5.80 -42.85 31.74
C GLN A 247 5.34 -44.26 31.34
N THR A 248 6.20 -45.24 31.57
CA THR A 248 5.95 -46.65 31.26
C THR A 248 4.98 -47.24 32.27
N TYR A 249 3.75 -47.56 31.86
CA TYR A 249 2.96 -48.65 32.43
C TYR A 249 2.22 -49.39 31.32
N ALA A 250 2.32 -50.72 31.37
CA ALA A 250 1.81 -51.67 30.42
C ALA A 250 0.28 -51.74 30.45
N SER A 251 -0.37 -51.91 29.29
CA SER A 251 -1.07 -53.15 28.91
C SER A 251 -2.02 -52.94 27.72
N SER A 252 -2.18 -54.02 26.95
CA SER A 252 -3.37 -54.40 26.18
C SER A 252 -3.55 -53.84 24.76
N SER A 253 -3.20 -54.72 23.81
CA SER A 253 -4.03 -55.16 22.68
C SER A 253 -4.81 -54.11 21.85
N SER A 254 -4.40 -53.94 20.59
CA SER A 254 -5.29 -54.29 19.47
C SER A 254 -4.59 -54.11 18.12
N ASN A 255 -4.92 -55.02 17.21
CA ASN A 255 -4.59 -55.00 15.79
C ASN A 255 -5.00 -53.67 15.12
N SER A 256 -4.09 -53.05 14.38
CA SER A 256 -4.48 -52.49 13.08
C SER A 256 -3.31 -52.58 12.10
N LYS A 257 -3.57 -53.25 10.97
CA LYS A 257 -2.74 -53.21 9.78
C LYS A 257 -2.98 -51.86 9.12
N THR A 258 -1.96 -51.04 9.01
CA THR A 258 -1.92 -49.96 8.02
C THR A 258 -0.52 -49.87 7.47
N SER A 259 -0.39 -50.27 6.20
CA SER A 259 0.80 -50.10 5.39
C SER A 259 1.08 -48.62 5.23
N ASN A 260 2.24 -48.16 5.69
CA ASN A 260 2.80 -46.92 5.19
C ASN A 260 4.23 -47.15 4.73
N THR A 261 4.36 -47.16 3.41
CA THR A 261 5.57 -47.21 2.63
C THR A 261 6.34 -45.91 2.85
N PHE A 262 7.15 -45.86 3.90
CA PHE A 262 8.23 -44.87 4.03
C PHE A 262 9.56 -45.60 4.03
N SER A 263 10.31 -45.36 2.96
CA SER A 263 11.69 -45.78 2.74
C SER A 263 12.59 -45.33 3.90
N ARG A 264 12.67 -46.14 4.95
CA ARG A 264 13.70 -46.03 5.99
C ARG A 264 15.01 -46.49 5.37
N LYS A 265 15.91 -45.53 5.10
CA LYS A 265 17.33 -45.84 4.83
C LYS A 265 17.80 -46.80 5.92
N SER A 266 18.20 -48.01 5.53
CA SER A 266 18.55 -49.04 6.51
C SER A 266 19.77 -48.56 7.29
N LEU A 267 19.65 -48.50 8.62
CA LEU A 267 20.77 -48.22 9.51
C LEU A 267 21.71 -49.43 9.42
N LYS A 268 22.81 -49.30 8.69
CA LYS A 268 23.82 -50.37 8.54
C LYS A 268 24.94 -50.17 9.54
N CYS A 269 25.34 -51.25 10.20
CA CYS A 269 26.45 -51.26 11.13
C CYS A 269 27.78 -51.37 10.37
N THR A 270 28.67 -50.39 10.51
CA THR A 270 29.99 -50.37 9.87
C THR A 270 30.95 -51.48 10.32
N TYR A 271 30.62 -52.22 11.39
CA TYR A 271 31.47 -53.28 11.94
C TYR A 271 31.06 -54.70 11.52
N CYS A 272 29.75 -54.96 11.42
CA CYS A 272 29.23 -56.28 11.06
C CYS A 272 28.39 -56.29 9.78
N ASP A 273 28.24 -55.14 9.11
CA ASP A 273 27.41 -54.89 7.93
C ASP A 273 25.94 -55.32 8.07
N GLY A 274 25.48 -55.55 9.31
CA GLY A 274 24.09 -55.88 9.61
C GLY A 274 23.18 -54.65 9.52
N ASP A 275 22.02 -54.82 8.90
CA ASP A 275 20.95 -53.81 8.86
C ASP A 275 20.23 -53.70 10.23
N GLY A 276 19.70 -52.52 10.54
CA GLY A 276 18.88 -52.22 11.70
C GLY A 276 19.59 -51.66 12.93
N HIS A 277 20.93 -51.48 12.92
CA HIS A 277 21.68 -50.91 14.04
C HIS A 277 22.95 -50.17 13.60
N LEU A 278 23.44 -49.24 14.42
CA LEU A 278 24.74 -48.58 14.26
C LEU A 278 25.84 -49.32 15.03
N VAL A 279 27.11 -49.00 14.76
CA VAL A 279 28.29 -49.62 15.41
C VAL A 279 28.19 -49.61 16.93
N ASP A 280 27.69 -48.51 17.51
CA ASP A 280 27.55 -48.33 18.96
C ASP A 280 26.54 -49.28 19.62
N ARG A 281 25.73 -50.00 18.83
CA ARG A 281 24.77 -51.01 19.30
C ARG A 281 25.07 -52.40 18.73
N CYS A 282 26.27 -52.63 18.20
CA CYS A 282 26.63 -53.91 17.60
C CYS A 282 26.90 -54.98 18.65
N TYR A 283 26.14 -56.08 18.60
CA TYR A 283 26.32 -57.23 19.50
C TYR A 283 27.70 -57.90 19.38
N TYR A 284 28.39 -57.75 18.25
CA TYR A 284 29.77 -58.23 18.10
C TYR A 284 30.79 -57.40 18.89
N ILE A 285 30.45 -56.16 19.27
CA ILE A 285 31.31 -55.27 20.06
C ILE A 285 30.87 -55.29 21.53
N ILE A 286 29.57 -55.20 21.78
CA ILE A 286 29.00 -55.07 23.13
C ILE A 286 28.88 -56.43 23.84
N GLY A 287 28.89 -57.52 23.08
CA GLY A 287 28.56 -58.86 23.55
C GLY A 287 27.09 -59.17 23.35
N PHE A 288 26.80 -60.46 23.17
CA PHE A 288 25.43 -60.95 23.02
C PHE A 288 24.75 -61.03 24.39
N PRO A 289 23.43 -60.82 24.50
CA PRO A 289 22.68 -60.94 25.76
C PRO A 289 22.44 -62.39 26.20
N GLU A 290 22.20 -62.60 27.49
CA GLU A 290 21.94 -63.91 28.10
C GLU A 290 20.78 -64.63 27.41
N GLY A 291 20.99 -65.88 27.00
CA GLY A 291 20.03 -66.66 26.20
C GLY A 291 20.29 -66.66 24.69
N HIS A 292 21.20 -65.83 24.18
CA HIS A 292 21.61 -65.89 22.78
C HIS A 292 22.60 -67.03 22.51
N LYS A 293 22.47 -67.72 21.37
CA LYS A 293 23.33 -68.87 20.96
C LYS A 293 24.85 -68.58 20.93
N TRP A 294 25.22 -67.31 20.83
CA TRP A 294 26.60 -66.82 20.82
C TRP A 294 26.99 -66.03 22.07
N HIS A 295 26.15 -66.08 23.13
CA HIS A 295 26.50 -65.54 24.44
C HIS A 295 27.80 -66.18 24.97
N GLY A 296 28.74 -65.35 25.41
CA GLY A 296 30.05 -65.80 25.91
C GLY A 296 31.02 -66.38 24.87
N LYS A 297 30.69 -66.36 23.57
CA LYS A 297 31.57 -66.86 22.49
C LYS A 297 32.13 -65.71 21.68
N ASN A 298 33.46 -65.64 21.54
CA ASN A 298 34.15 -64.67 20.69
C ASN A 298 33.98 -65.05 19.21
N VAL A 299 32.88 -64.63 18.60
CA VAL A 299 32.60 -64.84 17.17
C VAL A 299 32.93 -63.55 16.41
N LYS A 300 33.77 -63.64 15.38
CA LYS A 300 34.05 -62.50 14.48
C LYS A 300 33.09 -62.52 13.27
N PRO A 301 32.68 -61.35 12.73
CA PRO A 301 31.92 -61.28 11.48
C PRO A 301 32.70 -61.93 10.32
N LYS A 302 31.99 -62.57 9.39
CA LYS A 302 32.58 -63.31 8.26
C LYS A 302 32.83 -62.37 7.06
N ASP A 303 34.05 -62.46 6.52
CA ASP A 303 34.60 -61.92 5.26
C ASP A 303 34.68 -60.39 5.08
N LYS A 304 35.86 -59.84 5.41
CA LYS A 304 36.33 -58.51 4.97
C LYS A 304 36.91 -58.62 3.55
N ARG A 305 36.33 -57.92 2.56
CA ARG A 305 37.02 -57.58 1.31
C ARG A 305 37.95 -56.37 1.55
N GLY A 306 39.19 -56.48 1.06
CA GLY A 306 40.31 -55.61 1.39
C GLY A 306 40.13 -54.14 1.00
N ALA A 307 40.57 -53.27 1.90
CA ALA A 307 40.72 -51.84 1.70
C ALA A 307 42.02 -51.54 0.93
N ALA A 308 41.96 -50.57 0.01
CA ALA A 308 43.13 -49.95 -0.60
C ALA A 308 43.09 -48.43 -0.35
N ASN A 309 44.05 -48.03 0.49
CA ASN A 309 44.85 -46.81 0.50
C ASN A 309 44.23 -45.43 0.82
N ASN A 310 44.70 -44.94 1.97
CA ASN A 310 44.83 -43.55 2.40
C ASN A 310 45.47 -42.65 1.35
N ALA A 311 45.01 -41.39 1.30
CA ALA A 311 45.80 -40.24 0.89
C ALA A 311 45.69 -39.15 1.97
N GLU A 312 46.86 -38.71 2.39
CA GLU A 312 47.17 -37.76 3.45
C GLU A 312 47.09 -36.33 2.90
N ALA A 313 46.36 -35.43 3.57
CA ALA A 313 46.20 -34.04 3.15
C ALA A 313 47.05 -33.13 4.06
N ILE A 314 48.03 -32.50 3.42
CA ILE A 314 48.97 -31.52 3.97
C ILE A 314 48.25 -30.17 4.20
N THR A 315 48.53 -29.57 5.35
CA THR A 315 48.17 -28.21 5.75
C THR A 315 48.88 -27.14 4.92
N PRO A 316 48.22 -26.01 4.65
CA PRO A 316 48.91 -24.73 4.63
C PRO A 316 48.28 -23.72 5.60
N THR A 317 49.17 -23.11 6.38
CA THR A 317 48.97 -21.96 7.25
C THR A 317 48.62 -20.73 6.41
N THR A 318 47.46 -20.09 6.64
CA THR A 318 47.31 -18.66 6.32
C THR A 318 46.30 -17.98 7.25
N THR A 319 46.88 -17.05 8.02
CA THR A 319 46.33 -15.92 8.77
C THR A 319 44.90 -15.46 8.43
N THR A 320 44.01 -15.60 9.41
CA THR A 320 42.70 -14.94 9.49
C THR A 320 42.86 -13.47 9.89
N LYS A 321 42.43 -12.54 9.03
CA LYS A 321 42.09 -11.15 9.40
C LYS A 321 40.58 -11.00 9.37
N THR A 322 39.96 -10.88 10.54
CA THR A 322 38.56 -10.46 10.71
C THR A 322 38.53 -8.96 10.96
N ASN A 323 37.99 -8.19 10.02
CA ASN A 323 37.67 -6.78 10.21
C ASN A 323 36.36 -6.68 11.01
N ALA A 324 36.46 -6.43 12.31
CA ALA A 324 35.36 -5.92 13.12
C ALA A 324 35.50 -4.39 13.18
N SER A 325 34.41 -3.69 12.86
CA SER A 325 34.32 -2.23 12.94
C SER A 325 34.29 -1.77 14.39
N ASP A 326 35.33 -1.04 14.80
CA ASP A 326 35.46 -0.37 16.10
C ASP A 326 34.38 0.69 16.30
N GLY A 327 33.48 0.46 17.26
CA GLY A 327 32.81 1.51 18.04
C GLY A 327 33.46 1.57 19.43
N PRO A 328 33.41 2.70 20.16
CA PRO A 328 34.11 2.83 21.43
C PRO A 328 33.51 1.88 22.47
N THR A 329 34.23 0.83 22.81
CA THR A 329 33.88 -0.10 23.88
C THR A 329 34.37 0.47 25.21
N PHE A 330 33.43 0.77 26.12
CA PHE A 330 33.74 1.16 27.49
C PHE A 330 34.39 0.01 28.25
N THR A 331 35.40 0.32 29.06
CA THR A 331 36.02 -0.68 29.95
C THR A 331 35.06 -1.06 31.08
N THR A 332 35.26 -2.24 31.66
CA THR A 332 34.43 -2.74 32.78
C THR A 332 34.38 -1.75 33.94
N GLU A 333 35.48 -1.04 34.22
CA GLU A 333 35.54 0.07 35.19
C GLU A 333 34.65 1.26 34.81
N GLN A 334 34.61 1.66 33.53
CA GLN A 334 33.77 2.78 33.06
C GLN A 334 32.28 2.42 33.14
N TYR A 335 31.92 1.18 32.84
CA TYR A 335 30.55 0.69 33.00
C TYR A 335 30.10 0.74 34.47
N ASN A 336 30.96 0.34 35.39
CA ASN A 336 30.66 0.37 36.83
C ASN A 336 30.55 1.79 37.38
N GLN A 337 31.31 2.76 36.85
CA GLN A 337 31.18 4.18 37.20
C GLN A 337 29.84 4.79 36.75
N ILE A 338 29.35 4.42 35.56
CA ILE A 338 28.05 4.87 35.04
C ILE A 338 26.89 4.29 35.88
N ILE A 339 26.98 3.01 36.25
CA ILE A 339 26.00 2.36 37.14
C ILE A 339 25.98 3.00 38.53
N ALA A 340 27.13 3.47 39.04
CA ALA A 340 27.21 4.17 40.32
C ALA A 340 26.56 5.57 40.28
N MET A 341 26.70 6.31 39.18
CA MET A 341 26.04 7.62 39.00
C MET A 341 24.51 7.48 38.87
N LEU A 342 24.03 6.44 38.19
CA LEU A 342 22.60 6.19 38.00
C LEU A 342 21.89 5.72 39.28
N ARG A 343 22.61 5.11 40.23
CA ARG A 343 22.03 4.63 41.49
C ARG A 343 21.79 5.72 42.53
N ASN A 344 22.39 6.91 42.38
CA ASN A 344 22.29 7.99 43.37
C ASN A 344 21.25 9.08 43.06
N GLY A 345 20.37 8.86 42.09
CA GLY A 345 19.31 9.81 41.74
C GLY A 345 17.95 9.40 42.29
N ASN A 346 17.59 9.84 43.49
CA ASN A 346 16.18 9.94 43.90
C ASN A 346 15.90 11.27 44.61
N GLY A 347 15.24 12.18 43.88
CA GLY A 347 14.27 13.14 44.41
C GLY A 347 14.69 14.61 44.54
N GLN A 348 14.40 15.44 43.54
CA GLN A 348 13.30 16.45 43.54
C GLN A 348 13.38 17.42 42.32
N PRO A 349 12.25 17.97 41.87
CA PRO A 349 12.16 18.77 40.65
C PRO A 349 12.41 20.26 40.93
N LEU A 350 13.14 20.95 40.05
CA LEU A 350 13.14 22.42 40.03
C LEU A 350 12.93 22.93 38.61
N ALA A 351 11.78 23.57 38.42
CA ALA A 351 11.55 24.53 37.36
C ALA A 351 12.12 25.91 37.76
N ASN A 352 12.43 26.70 36.74
CA ASN A 352 12.71 28.15 36.71
C ASN A 352 14.04 28.66 37.30
N ALA A 353 14.83 29.33 36.46
CA ALA A 353 15.11 30.76 36.62
C ALA A 353 15.82 31.35 35.39
N THR A 354 15.16 32.36 34.82
CA THR A 354 15.68 33.41 33.93
C THR A 354 16.85 34.18 34.55
N GLY A 355 17.80 34.61 33.72
CA GLY A 355 18.82 35.62 34.07
C GLY A 355 19.25 36.42 32.84
N HIS A 356 18.69 37.62 32.70
CA HIS A 356 19.13 38.70 31.81
C HIS A 356 20.41 39.36 32.37
N GLY A 357 21.35 39.80 31.51
CA GLY A 357 22.45 40.68 31.96
C GLY A 357 23.59 40.91 30.95
N TYR A 358 23.38 41.91 30.09
CA TYR A 358 24.27 42.81 29.33
C TYR A 358 25.81 42.67 29.38
N GLU A 359 26.45 42.76 28.21
CA GLU A 359 27.67 43.53 27.86
C GLU A 359 27.77 43.49 26.32
N GLU A 360 27.27 44.51 25.61
CA GLU A 360 28.04 45.59 24.96
C GLU A 360 29.25 45.09 24.16
N ASP A 361 29.11 45.08 22.82
CA ASP A 361 30.22 45.43 21.94
C ASP A 361 29.70 46.18 20.71
N ASP A 362 30.43 47.25 20.42
CA ASP A 362 30.02 48.49 19.78
C ASP A 362 30.63 48.56 18.35
N TRP A 363 29.99 49.35 17.46
CA TRP A 363 30.48 49.88 16.15
C TRP A 363 30.46 49.02 14.85
N PRO A 364 30.38 49.65 13.64
CA PRO A 364 29.37 50.62 13.23
C PRO A 364 28.87 50.41 11.77
N GLY A 365 27.82 51.14 11.43
CA GLY A 365 27.28 51.20 10.08
C GLY A 365 28.16 51.95 9.08
N GLN A 366 27.91 51.67 7.80
CA GLN A 366 28.11 52.60 6.71
C GLN A 366 26.96 52.45 5.72
N ALA A 367 26.19 53.52 5.61
CA ALA A 367 25.28 53.80 4.51
C ALA A 367 26.10 54.14 3.25
N PHE A 368 25.63 53.66 2.11
CA PHE A 368 25.36 54.47 0.91
C PHE A 368 24.18 53.85 0.16
#